data_AF-W3XGT0-F1
#
_entry.id   AF-W3XGT0-F1
#
_cell.length_a   1.000
_cell.length_b   1.000
_cell.length_c   1.000
_cell.angle_alpha   90.00
_cell.angle_beta   90.00
_cell.angle_gamma   90.00
#
_symmetry.space_group_name_H-M   'P 1'
#
loop_
_entity.id
_entity.type
_entity.pdbx_description
1 polymer ?
#
loop_
_entity_poly.entity_id
_entity_poly.type
_entity_poly.pdbx_seq_one_letter_code
_entity_poly.pdbx_strand_id
1 'polypeptide(L)'
;MHFSPLHLLAIVTAAAADHTMGFIGCSMAENVAQGYVADGGKRMWPNYGTSGQVVQSWTDVNSASWKLYDQQVAKYGKPDTVWVQICIFAQQGATADEVKKMIANARTHSNADAAIYLTGQPLYEQGYNCFLAGDGGANMTDTLAKTVAADTSLVNVTYPGSFLLHPSEVQDGCHANTAGQKSLGQQALAFWG
;
A
#
# COMPACT_ATOMS: atom_id res chain seq x y z
N MET A 1 -15.59 -50.09 -29.74
CA MET A 1 -14.84 -49.34 -28.70
C MET A 1 -14.53 -47.97 -29.29
N HIS A 2 -15.19 -46.91 -28.83
CA HIS A 2 -14.96 -45.54 -29.26
C HIS A 2 -14.30 -44.81 -28.09
N PHE A 3 -13.12 -44.24 -28.31
CA PHE A 3 -12.44 -43.38 -27.35
C PHE A 3 -12.83 -41.93 -27.64
N SER A 4 -13.45 -41.26 -26.67
CA SER A 4 -13.65 -39.81 -26.66
C SER A 4 -12.32 -39.09 -26.45
N PRO A 5 -12.05 -37.96 -27.12
CA PRO A 5 -10.90 -37.14 -26.80
C PRO A 5 -11.20 -36.30 -25.55
N LEU A 6 -10.35 -36.47 -24.54
CA LEU A 6 -10.29 -35.65 -23.34
C LEU A 6 -9.83 -34.24 -23.78
N HIS A 7 -10.69 -33.23 -23.62
CA HIS A 7 -10.31 -31.84 -23.78
C HIS A 7 -9.44 -31.44 -22.57
N LEU A 8 -8.14 -31.31 -22.79
CA LEU A 8 -7.24 -30.63 -21.86
C LEU A 8 -7.64 -29.14 -21.82
N LEU A 9 -8.30 -28.70 -20.74
CA LEU A 9 -8.31 -27.29 -20.40
C LEU A 9 -6.90 -26.90 -19.96
N ALA A 10 -6.21 -26.13 -20.80
CA ALA A 10 -5.01 -25.42 -20.37
C ALA A 10 -5.44 -24.36 -19.34
N ILE A 11 -5.02 -24.52 -18.09
CA ILE A 11 -5.06 -23.45 -17.11
C ILE A 11 -4.00 -22.44 -17.57
N VAL A 12 -4.44 -21.39 -18.24
CA VAL A 12 -3.62 -20.20 -18.45
C VAL A 12 -3.51 -19.53 -17.09
N THR A 13 -2.43 -19.78 -16.35
CA THR A 13 -2.02 -18.88 -15.28
C THR A 13 -1.69 -17.55 -15.96
N ALA A 14 -2.61 -16.57 -15.87
CA ALA A 14 -2.32 -15.22 -16.32
C ALA A 14 -1.06 -14.77 -15.56
N ALA A 15 0.04 -14.55 -16.28
CA ALA A 15 1.17 -13.84 -15.70
C ALA A 15 0.62 -12.51 -15.18
N ALA A 16 0.86 -12.19 -13.90
CA ALA A 16 0.45 -10.91 -13.35
C ALA A 16 1.05 -9.82 -14.23
N ALA A 17 0.20 -8.98 -14.82
CA ALA A 17 0.68 -7.88 -15.64
C ALA A 17 1.48 -6.91 -14.77
N ASP A 18 2.59 -6.43 -15.31
CA ASP A 18 3.44 -5.45 -14.63
C ASP A 18 2.67 -4.15 -14.42
N HIS A 19 2.92 -3.48 -13.29
CA HIS A 19 2.38 -2.16 -12.97
C HIS A 19 0.84 -2.04 -12.94
N THR A 20 0.12 -3.12 -12.63
CA THR A 20 -1.34 -3.08 -12.43
C THR A 20 -1.76 -2.59 -11.04
N MET A 21 -0.82 -2.44 -10.12
CA MET A 21 -1.08 -2.01 -8.75
C MET A 21 -0.47 -0.63 -8.47
N GLY A 22 -1.34 0.36 -8.21
CA GLY A 22 -0.94 1.65 -7.70
C GLY A 22 -0.70 1.61 -6.20
N PHE A 23 -0.06 2.64 -5.65
CA PHE A 23 -0.02 2.84 -4.21
C PHE A 23 -0.17 4.30 -3.84
N ILE A 24 -0.66 4.59 -2.64
CA ILE A 24 -0.64 5.91 -2.01
C ILE A 24 -0.14 5.76 -0.56
N GLY A 25 0.49 6.81 -0.04
CA GLY A 25 1.06 6.81 1.30
C GLY A 25 2.09 7.91 1.45
N CYS A 26 3.04 7.72 2.36
CA CYS A 26 4.10 8.68 2.69
C CYS A 26 5.49 8.17 2.27
N SER A 27 6.56 8.69 2.87
CA SER A 27 7.95 8.22 2.69
C SER A 27 8.15 6.76 3.11
N MET A 28 7.41 6.27 4.10
CA MET A 28 7.43 4.86 4.49
C MET A 28 6.82 3.96 3.40
N ALA A 29 5.83 4.45 2.66
CA ALA A 29 5.28 3.73 1.52
C ALA A 29 6.30 3.64 0.39
N GLU A 30 7.06 4.72 0.18
CA GLU A 30 8.18 4.70 -0.75
C GLU A 30 9.24 3.66 -0.38
N ASN A 31 9.56 3.49 0.91
CA ASN A 31 10.53 2.47 1.34
C ASN A 31 10.08 1.05 0.98
N VAL A 32 8.79 0.75 1.18
CA VAL A 32 8.21 -0.55 0.77
C VAL A 32 8.27 -0.69 -0.75
N ALA A 33 7.87 0.33 -1.51
CA ALA A 33 7.86 0.27 -2.97
C ALA A 33 9.26 0.12 -3.58
N GLN A 34 10.25 0.84 -3.03
CA GLN A 34 11.66 0.72 -3.41
C GLN A 34 12.16 -0.71 -3.15
N GLY A 35 11.92 -1.24 -1.96
CA GLY A 35 12.29 -2.61 -1.60
C GLY A 35 11.63 -3.67 -2.49
N TYR A 36 10.32 -3.53 -2.71
CA TYR A 36 9.54 -4.47 -3.52
C TYR A 36 10.10 -4.57 -4.95
N VAL A 37 10.38 -3.44 -5.59
CA VAL A 37 10.96 -3.40 -6.94
C VAL A 37 12.39 -3.93 -6.94
N ALA A 38 13.21 -3.58 -5.93
CA ALA A 38 14.58 -4.05 -5.81
C ALA A 38 14.68 -5.58 -5.68
N ASP A 39 13.71 -6.21 -5.00
CA ASP A 39 13.61 -7.66 -4.84
C ASP A 39 12.84 -8.34 -5.99
N GLY A 40 12.58 -7.62 -7.09
CA GLY A 40 12.07 -8.18 -8.35
C GLY A 40 10.55 -8.17 -8.50
N GLY A 41 9.83 -7.52 -7.59
CA GLY A 41 8.40 -7.29 -7.69
C GLY A 41 8.04 -6.38 -8.86
N LYS A 42 7.02 -6.76 -9.64
CA LYS A 42 6.64 -6.04 -10.87
C LYS A 42 5.22 -5.51 -10.90
N ARG A 43 4.34 -6.05 -10.04
CA ARG A 43 2.91 -5.70 -10.05
C ARG A 43 2.68 -4.25 -9.57
N MET A 44 3.36 -3.83 -8.52
CA MET A 44 3.24 -2.49 -7.96
C MET A 44 4.05 -1.46 -8.75
N TRP A 45 3.57 -0.22 -8.81
CA TRP A 45 4.33 0.90 -9.36
C TRP A 45 5.63 1.15 -8.56
N PRO A 46 6.72 1.55 -9.24
CA PRO A 46 7.91 2.03 -8.56
C PRO A 46 7.63 3.33 -7.80
N ASN A 47 8.54 3.68 -6.88
CA ASN A 47 8.47 4.95 -6.14
C ASN A 47 8.33 6.16 -7.09
N TYR A 48 7.42 7.07 -6.76
CA TYR A 48 7.12 8.27 -7.53
C TYR A 48 7.06 9.57 -6.69
N GLY A 49 7.55 9.57 -5.45
CA GLY A 49 7.74 10.78 -4.64
C GLY A 49 6.53 11.20 -3.82
N THR A 50 6.07 10.33 -2.92
CA THR A 50 4.99 10.56 -1.94
C THR A 50 5.48 10.99 -0.55
N SER A 51 6.75 11.34 -0.41
CA SER A 51 7.36 11.73 0.87
C SER A 51 6.61 12.88 1.54
N GLY A 52 6.33 12.71 2.83
CA GLY A 52 5.56 13.67 3.63
C GLY A 52 4.04 13.69 3.38
N GLN A 53 3.51 12.87 2.46
CA GLN A 53 2.07 12.82 2.21
C GLN A 53 1.36 11.94 3.25
N VAL A 54 0.66 12.58 4.19
CA VAL A 54 -0.15 11.92 5.23
C VAL A 54 -1.60 11.79 4.79
N VAL A 55 -2.46 11.17 5.60
CA VAL A 55 -3.89 10.97 5.30
C VAL A 55 -4.56 12.21 4.70
N GLN A 56 -4.36 13.38 5.32
CA GLN A 56 -4.96 14.65 4.88
C GLN A 56 -4.47 15.12 3.51
N SER A 57 -3.29 14.69 3.06
CA SER A 57 -2.79 14.97 1.71
C SER A 57 -3.60 14.30 0.61
N TRP A 58 -4.41 13.30 0.95
CA TRP A 58 -5.16 12.46 0.01
C TRP A 58 -6.68 12.63 0.13
N THR A 59 -7.17 13.45 1.08
CA THR A 59 -8.62 13.63 1.33
C THR A 59 -9.29 14.67 0.43
N ASP A 60 -8.54 15.57 -0.21
CA ASP A 60 -9.01 16.35 -1.35
C ASP A 60 -8.69 15.58 -2.64
N VAL A 61 -9.70 15.22 -3.43
CA VAL A 61 -9.55 14.47 -4.68
C VAL A 61 -8.75 15.24 -5.75
N ASN A 62 -8.60 16.57 -5.61
CA ASN A 62 -7.83 17.40 -6.53
C ASN A 62 -6.45 17.81 -5.98
N SER A 63 -5.99 17.18 -4.89
CA SER A 63 -4.76 17.55 -4.20
C SER A 63 -3.51 17.37 -5.08
N ALA A 64 -2.40 18.02 -4.67
CA ALA A 64 -1.11 17.83 -5.33
C ALA A 64 -0.65 16.35 -5.31
N SER A 65 -1.03 15.60 -4.27
CA SER A 65 -0.72 14.17 -4.14
C SER A 65 -1.42 13.34 -5.22
N TRP A 66 -2.70 13.62 -5.49
CA TRP A 66 -3.40 12.96 -6.59
C TRP A 66 -2.84 13.32 -7.96
N LYS A 67 -2.32 14.55 -8.15
CA LYS A 67 -1.61 14.89 -9.39
C LYS A 67 -0.36 14.04 -9.62
N LEU A 68 0.37 13.66 -8.56
CA LEU A 68 1.51 12.74 -8.66
C LEU A 68 1.04 11.32 -9.01
N TYR A 69 -0.05 10.86 -8.40
CA TYR A 69 -0.68 9.58 -8.73
C TYR A 69 -1.15 9.54 -10.19
N ASP A 70 -1.80 10.60 -10.67
CA ASP A 70 -2.28 10.72 -12.04
C ASP A 70 -1.15 10.71 -13.09
N GLN A 71 0.04 11.19 -12.72
CA GLN A 71 1.23 11.03 -13.58
C GLN A 71 1.62 9.56 -13.73
N GLN A 72 1.46 8.73 -12.69
CA GLN A 72 1.68 7.29 -12.79
C GLN A 72 0.56 6.62 -13.60
N VAL A 73 -0.69 7.04 -13.43
CA VAL A 73 -1.81 6.58 -14.27
C VAL A 73 -1.56 6.87 -15.74
N ALA A 74 -1.04 8.06 -16.08
CA ALA A 74 -0.69 8.40 -17.46
C ALA A 74 0.47 7.55 -18.02
N LYS A 75 1.35 7.04 -17.14
CA LYS A 75 2.52 6.25 -17.52
C LYS A 75 2.22 4.75 -17.62
N TYR A 76 1.47 4.20 -16.68
CA TYR A 76 1.24 2.75 -16.52
C TYR A 76 -0.20 2.31 -16.77
N GLY A 77 -1.12 3.26 -16.95
CA GLY A 77 -2.56 3.01 -17.03
C GLY A 77 -3.24 3.05 -15.66
N LYS A 78 -4.57 3.03 -15.68
CA LYS A 78 -5.37 2.96 -14.44
C LYS A 78 -5.18 1.59 -13.78
N PRO A 79 -4.81 1.55 -12.48
CA PRO A 79 -4.56 0.28 -11.82
C PRO A 79 -5.88 -0.43 -11.46
N ASP A 80 -5.83 -1.76 -11.45
CA ASP A 80 -6.90 -2.63 -10.96
C ASP A 80 -6.80 -2.90 -9.44
N THR A 81 -5.68 -2.51 -8.83
CA THR A 81 -5.40 -2.70 -7.42
C THR A 81 -4.71 -1.44 -6.87
N VAL A 82 -5.06 -0.98 -5.68
CA VAL A 82 -4.36 0.12 -5.00
C VAL A 82 -3.97 -0.32 -3.60
N TRP A 83 -2.70 -0.17 -3.25
CA TRP A 83 -2.28 -0.22 -1.86
C TRP A 83 -2.34 1.16 -1.21
N VAL A 84 -3.09 1.26 -0.13
CA VAL A 84 -3.24 2.46 0.69
C VAL A 84 -2.50 2.24 2.00
N GLN A 85 -1.42 3.00 2.22
CA GLN A 85 -0.78 3.09 3.53
C GLN A 85 -1.32 4.29 4.29
N ILE A 86 -1.95 4.05 5.45
CA ILE A 86 -2.39 5.09 6.37
C ILE A 86 -1.15 5.70 7.04
N CYS A 87 -0.76 6.89 6.59
CA CYS A 87 0.34 7.65 7.18
C CYS A 87 -0.14 8.87 7.95
N ILE A 88 0.45 9.11 9.11
CA ILE A 88 0.16 10.27 9.96
C ILE A 88 1.44 10.97 10.38
N PHE A 89 1.26 12.22 10.82
CA PHE A 89 2.16 12.88 11.76
C PHE A 89 1.45 13.03 13.11
N ALA A 90 2.23 13.06 14.19
CA ALA A 90 1.73 13.05 15.57
C ALA A 90 0.70 14.15 15.86
N GLN A 91 0.89 15.34 15.27
CA GLN A 91 0.02 16.48 15.52
C GLN A 91 -1.31 16.42 14.75
N GLN A 92 -1.37 15.66 13.65
CA GLN A 92 -2.55 15.53 12.80
C GLN A 92 -3.38 14.28 13.14
N GLY A 93 -2.73 13.13 13.35
CA GLY A 93 -3.42 11.86 13.45
C GLY A 93 -4.23 11.50 12.20
N ALA A 94 -5.22 10.62 12.37
CA ALA A 94 -6.17 10.23 11.32
C ALA A 94 -7.47 9.69 11.93
N THR A 95 -8.56 9.82 11.19
CA THR A 95 -9.88 9.27 11.51
C THR A 95 -10.34 8.22 10.50
N ALA A 96 -11.31 7.39 10.88
CA ALA A 96 -11.89 6.39 9.97
C ALA A 96 -12.55 7.05 8.76
N ASP A 97 -13.21 8.20 8.93
CA ASP A 97 -13.88 8.91 7.85
C ASP A 97 -12.88 9.49 6.85
N GLU A 98 -11.74 10.00 7.31
CA GLU A 98 -10.68 10.45 6.41
C GLU A 98 -10.09 9.28 5.61
N VAL A 99 -9.85 8.13 6.24
CA VAL A 99 -9.35 6.93 5.53
C VAL A 99 -10.39 6.42 4.53
N LYS A 100 -11.68 6.38 4.89
CA LYS A 100 -12.77 6.07 3.95
C LYS A 100 -12.79 7.04 2.76
N LYS A 101 -12.56 8.33 3.02
CA LYS A 101 -12.45 9.34 1.97
C LYS A 101 -11.23 9.13 1.08
N MET A 102 -10.08 8.76 1.64
CA MET A 102 -8.89 8.37 0.84
C MET A 102 -9.19 7.19 -0.07
N ILE A 103 -9.88 6.17 0.43
CA ILE A 103 -10.28 4.99 -0.35
C ILE A 103 -11.23 5.38 -1.48
N ALA A 104 -12.23 6.22 -1.19
CA ALA A 104 -13.16 6.72 -2.19
C ALA A 104 -12.43 7.51 -3.29
N ASN A 105 -11.49 8.39 -2.92
CA ASN A 105 -10.66 9.12 -3.87
C ASN A 105 -9.74 8.17 -4.66
N ALA A 106 -9.12 7.17 -4.03
CA ALA A 106 -8.31 6.18 -4.75
C ALA A 106 -9.09 5.50 -5.89
N ARG A 107 -10.38 5.23 -5.68
CA ARG A 107 -11.26 4.68 -6.72
C ARG A 107 -11.51 5.65 -7.87
N THR A 108 -11.63 6.96 -7.61
CA THR A 108 -11.85 7.94 -8.70
C THR A 108 -10.65 8.07 -9.64
N HIS A 109 -9.45 7.83 -9.12
CA HIS A 109 -8.20 7.87 -9.89
C HIS A 109 -7.81 6.50 -10.48
N SER A 110 -8.56 5.44 -10.19
CA SER A 110 -8.24 4.06 -10.60
C SER A 110 -9.33 3.46 -11.49
N ASN A 111 -9.25 2.15 -11.76
CA ASN A 111 -10.39 1.43 -12.33
C ASN A 111 -11.54 1.38 -11.31
N ALA A 112 -12.79 1.42 -11.79
CA ALA A 112 -13.98 1.56 -10.94
C ALA A 112 -14.06 0.48 -9.84
N ASP A 113 -13.71 -0.75 -10.19
CA ASP A 113 -13.78 -1.93 -9.31
C ASP A 113 -12.45 -2.26 -8.61
N ALA A 114 -11.48 -1.33 -8.63
CA ALA A 114 -10.15 -1.59 -8.12
C ALA A 114 -10.18 -2.19 -6.71
N ALA A 115 -9.39 -3.26 -6.50
CA ALA A 115 -9.17 -3.83 -5.18
C ALA A 115 -8.31 -2.86 -4.35
N ILE A 116 -8.59 -2.76 -3.06
CA ILE A 116 -7.86 -1.88 -2.14
C ILE A 116 -7.22 -2.73 -1.06
N TYR A 117 -5.88 -2.73 -1.00
CA TYR A 117 -5.15 -3.23 0.15
C TYR A 117 -4.90 -2.08 1.11
N LEU A 118 -5.34 -2.19 2.36
CA LEU A 118 -5.22 -1.13 3.36
C LEU A 118 -4.28 -1.58 4.47
N THR A 119 -3.23 -0.81 4.74
CA THR A 119 -2.30 -1.06 5.84
C THR A 119 -2.07 0.21 6.66
N GLY A 120 -1.56 0.07 7.89
CA GLY A 120 -0.96 1.17 8.63
C GLY A 120 0.45 1.52 8.13
N GLN A 121 1.06 2.54 8.73
CA GLN A 121 2.52 2.72 8.72
C GLN A 121 3.21 1.46 9.29
N PRO A 122 4.48 1.19 8.92
CA PRO A 122 5.21 0.06 9.49
C PRO A 122 5.17 0.10 11.01
N LEU A 123 4.88 -1.06 11.61
CA LEU A 123 5.07 -1.30 13.02
C LEU A 123 6.55 -1.50 13.30
N TYR A 124 6.93 -1.28 14.55
CA TYR A 124 8.27 -1.51 15.02
C TYR A 124 8.25 -2.51 16.16
N GLU A 125 9.33 -3.26 16.34
CA GLU A 125 9.47 -4.13 17.51
C GLU A 125 9.38 -3.34 18.83
N GLN A 126 9.02 -4.07 19.89
CA GLN A 126 8.73 -3.49 21.20
C GLN A 126 9.84 -2.55 21.69
N GLY A 127 9.46 -1.35 22.10
CA GLY A 127 10.37 -0.33 22.61
C GLY A 127 10.86 0.67 21.56
N TYR A 128 10.41 0.55 20.31
CA TYR A 128 10.72 1.50 19.24
C TYR A 128 9.47 2.22 18.74
N ASN A 129 9.59 3.53 18.50
CA ASN A 129 8.50 4.38 18.04
C ASN A 129 8.99 5.34 16.97
N CYS A 130 8.19 5.54 15.92
CA CYS A 130 8.44 6.58 14.94
C CYS A 130 8.09 7.97 15.50
N PHE A 131 9.10 8.81 15.69
CA PHE A 131 8.93 10.17 16.21
C PHE A 131 7.99 11.04 15.34
N LEU A 132 7.93 10.79 14.03
CA LEU A 132 7.03 11.52 13.13
C LEU A 132 5.56 11.22 13.44
N ALA A 133 5.23 9.95 13.72
CA ALA A 133 3.87 9.51 14.02
C ALA A 133 3.47 9.75 15.49
N GLY A 134 4.45 9.96 16.37
CA GLY A 134 4.27 10.09 17.81
C GLY A 134 4.13 8.73 18.50
N ASP A 135 4.08 8.76 19.84
CA ASP A 135 3.96 7.55 20.65
C ASP A 135 2.65 6.81 20.34
N GLY A 136 2.76 5.51 20.01
CA GLY A 136 1.63 4.68 19.60
C GLY A 136 1.02 5.00 18.22
N GLY A 137 1.58 5.97 17.47
CA GLY A 137 1.04 6.39 16.17
C GLY A 137 0.97 5.25 15.15
N ALA A 138 2.04 4.46 15.03
CA ALA A 138 2.08 3.30 14.13
C ALA A 138 0.98 2.27 14.47
N ASN A 139 0.87 1.88 15.75
CA ASN A 139 -0.18 0.97 16.23
C ASN A 139 -1.60 1.51 15.98
N MET A 140 -1.79 2.82 16.13
CA MET A 140 -3.06 3.47 15.84
C MET A 140 -3.42 3.36 14.36
N THR A 141 -2.49 3.63 13.44
CA THR A 141 -2.75 3.49 11.99
C THR A 141 -3.02 2.05 11.57
N ASP A 142 -2.34 1.07 12.15
CA ASP A 142 -2.58 -0.35 11.90
C ASP A 142 -3.95 -0.81 12.43
N THR A 143 -4.32 -0.37 13.63
CA THR A 143 -5.67 -0.59 14.18
C THR A 143 -6.74 0.04 13.28
N LEU A 144 -6.50 1.27 12.80
CA LEU A 144 -7.41 1.95 11.89
C LEU A 144 -7.57 1.20 10.56
N ALA A 145 -6.46 0.67 10.01
CA ALA A 145 -6.50 -0.16 8.80
C ALA A 145 -7.38 -1.40 8.99
N LYS A 146 -7.21 -2.12 10.11
CA LYS A 146 -8.04 -3.27 10.46
C LYS A 146 -9.52 -2.91 10.59
N THR A 147 -9.82 -1.84 11.32
CA THR A 147 -11.20 -1.38 11.55
C THR A 147 -11.88 -0.98 10.25
N VAL A 148 -11.22 -0.18 9.41
CA VAL A 148 -11.79 0.30 8.15
C VAL A 148 -11.93 -0.84 7.15
N ALA A 149 -10.95 -1.74 7.04
CA ALA A 149 -11.05 -2.90 6.14
C ALA A 149 -12.12 -3.92 6.58
N ALA A 150 -12.51 -3.94 7.85
CA ALA A 150 -13.60 -4.77 8.36
C ALA A 150 -15.00 -4.17 8.12
N ASP A 151 -15.09 -2.92 7.65
CA ASP A 151 -16.36 -2.28 7.34
C ASP A 151 -16.98 -2.89 6.07
N THR A 152 -18.04 -3.68 6.24
CA THR A 152 -18.71 -4.40 5.15
C THR A 152 -19.44 -3.48 4.17
N SER A 153 -19.59 -2.19 4.47
CA SER A 153 -20.08 -1.20 3.51
C SER A 153 -19.04 -0.81 2.46
N LEU A 154 -17.75 -1.10 2.71
CA LEU A 154 -16.67 -0.85 1.76
C LEU A 154 -16.44 -2.09 0.88
N VAL A 155 -16.67 -1.92 -0.42
CA VAL A 155 -16.47 -2.99 -1.40
C VAL A 155 -14.97 -3.16 -1.70
N ASN A 156 -14.51 -4.40 -1.85
CA ASN A 156 -13.15 -4.79 -2.27
C ASN A 156 -12.03 -4.12 -1.46
N VAL A 157 -12.21 -3.93 -0.15
CA VAL A 157 -11.14 -3.47 0.76
C VAL A 157 -10.66 -4.65 1.58
N THR A 158 -9.35 -4.82 1.70
CA THR A 158 -8.73 -5.93 2.44
C THR A 158 -7.56 -5.42 3.26
N TYR A 159 -7.46 -5.86 4.51
CA TYR A 159 -6.28 -5.70 5.33
C TYR A 159 -5.38 -6.95 5.15
N PRO A 160 -4.24 -6.84 4.43
CA PRO A 160 -3.41 -8.02 4.13
C PRO A 160 -2.54 -8.46 5.32
N GLY A 161 -2.28 -7.55 6.26
CA GLY A 161 -1.31 -7.73 7.33
C GLY A 161 -0.60 -6.42 7.68
N SER A 162 0.29 -6.49 8.67
CA SER A 162 1.13 -5.36 9.06
C SER A 162 2.49 -5.46 8.39
N PHE A 163 3.08 -4.32 8.06
CA PHE A 163 4.51 -4.24 7.83
C PHE A 163 5.26 -4.11 9.16
N LEU A 164 6.40 -4.77 9.28
CA LEU A 164 7.26 -4.73 10.46
C LEU A 164 8.67 -4.25 10.08
N LEU A 165 9.25 -3.37 10.90
CA LEU A 165 10.65 -3.00 10.87
C LEU A 165 11.33 -3.38 12.19
N HIS A 166 12.47 -4.06 12.09
CA HIS A 166 13.35 -4.35 13.22
C HIS A 166 14.24 -3.14 13.55
N PRO A 167 14.75 -3.01 14.79
CA PRO A 167 15.60 -1.87 15.16
C PRO A 167 16.83 -1.68 14.27
N SER A 168 17.44 -2.78 13.80
CA SER A 168 18.59 -2.75 12.88
C SER A 168 18.22 -2.34 11.44
N GLU A 169 16.94 -2.25 11.13
CA GLU A 169 16.39 -1.92 9.81
C GLU A 169 15.95 -0.45 9.71
N VAL A 170 16.02 0.32 10.79
CA VAL A 170 15.62 1.73 10.82
C VAL A 170 16.85 2.64 10.74
N GLN A 171 16.74 3.72 9.95
CA GLN A 171 17.82 4.67 9.70
C GLN A 171 17.83 5.84 10.69
N ASP A 172 16.66 6.43 10.96
CA ASP A 172 16.58 7.77 11.55
C ASP A 172 15.51 7.94 12.64
N GLY A 173 14.99 6.83 13.18
CA GLY A 173 13.84 6.89 14.08
C GLY A 173 12.54 6.44 13.43
N CYS A 174 12.42 6.46 12.10
CA CYS A 174 11.18 6.13 11.39
C CYS A 174 11.42 5.38 10.08
N HIS A 175 12.34 5.86 9.25
CA HIS A 175 12.48 5.37 7.88
C HIS A 175 13.35 4.12 7.84
N ALA A 176 13.03 3.24 6.91
CA ALA A 176 13.83 2.05 6.68
C ALA A 176 15.19 2.43 6.08
N ASN A 177 16.27 1.85 6.61
CA ASN A 177 17.57 1.83 5.93
C ASN A 177 17.55 0.81 4.77
N THR A 178 18.68 0.59 4.08
CA THR A 178 18.74 -0.38 2.97
C THR A 178 18.31 -1.80 3.35
N ALA A 179 18.66 -2.27 4.55
CA ALA A 179 18.23 -3.59 5.03
C ALA A 179 16.73 -3.61 5.31
N GLY A 180 16.19 -2.54 5.90
CA GLY A 180 14.75 -2.40 6.13
C GLY A 180 13.93 -2.29 4.86
N GLN A 181 14.42 -1.56 3.85
CA GLN A 181 13.76 -1.51 2.54
C GLN A 181 13.66 -2.90 1.94
N LYS A 182 14.75 -3.68 1.99
CA LYS A 182 14.72 -5.08 1.57
C LYS A 182 13.69 -5.90 2.35
N SER A 183 13.71 -5.84 3.69
CA SER A 183 12.75 -6.55 4.54
C SER A 183 11.29 -6.21 4.22
N LEU A 184 10.99 -4.91 4.10
CA LEU A 184 9.67 -4.42 3.70
C LEU A 184 9.28 -4.86 2.29
N GLY A 185 10.22 -4.88 1.34
CA GLY A 185 10.01 -5.39 -0.01
C GLY A 185 9.63 -6.87 -0.04
N GLN A 186 10.28 -7.69 0.79
CA GLN A 186 9.97 -9.11 0.93
C GLN A 186 8.61 -9.35 1.57
N GLN A 187 8.23 -8.55 2.56
CA GLN A 187 6.89 -8.57 3.14
C GLN A 187 5.83 -8.20 2.09
N ALA A 188 6.09 -7.19 1.27
CA ALA A 188 5.23 -6.79 0.17
C ALA A 188 5.07 -7.92 -0.88
N LEU A 189 6.17 -8.57 -1.26
CA LEU A 189 6.12 -9.75 -2.13
C LEU A 189 5.31 -10.89 -1.52
N ALA A 190 5.40 -11.10 -0.19
CA ALA A 190 4.59 -12.11 0.47
C ALA A 190 3.08 -11.79 0.47
N PHE A 191 2.71 -10.51 0.49
CA PHE A 191 1.31 -10.09 0.44
C PHE A 191 0.70 -10.12 -0.96
N TRP A 192 1.46 -9.75 -2.01
CA TRP A 192 0.89 -9.52 -3.34
C TRP A 192 1.82 -9.82 -4.54
N GLY A 193 2.98 -10.43 -4.29
CA GLY A 193 3.93 -10.89 -5.30
C GLY A 193 3.47 -12.10 -6.10
#